data_AF-C7N6D3-F1
#
_entry.id   AF-C7N6D3-F1
#
_cell.length_a   1.000
_cell.length_b   1.000
_cell.length_c   1.000
_cell.angle_alpha   90.00
_cell.angle_beta   90.00
_cell.angle_gamma   90.00
#
_symmetry.space_group_name_H-M   'P 1'
#
loop_
_entity.id
_entity.type
_entity.pdbx_description
1 polymer ?
#
loop_
_entity_poly.entity_id
_entity_poly.type
_entity_poly.pdbx_seq_one_letter_code
_entity_poly.pdbx_strand_id
1 'polypeptide(L)'
;MREFDSECAQQHVPYALFGQTDMLARNHKEFRNSTYEFHVMMPANKVHSVLDALLKQGGDQREVESLATNPLLRWNTYRYVHAGTTLVNRDDFLHFKCRGVALEIHPVYSKGPSKIRAALSLGNHAAHLKPSVSFKFKNEKQETAYGYYRKTVQYLGEQRVANYLEGFCKKSGSLKAGRGCLETLDGAIKTVEKLDLTNTKKVSFEGLDLPVLVSYESYLKAYFGSKWKEESKKKQRPANTSAVISSATRPYKESIEAFKGIGVDFDDLDARYVKYEDLLRDVLPVSKKNTDHDYHIATLCGHRIDTYAELRGKEDELHRLIAAGNFTQAKAIMHSYLEYTDKYLKMGLGFFVSQELHDIAAAIWEHDGDKEKGAKVLSCVPPALKTRNLDETVGAFLAERSEK
;
A
#
# COMPACT_ATOMS: atom_id res chain seq x y z
N MET A 1 -1.88 6.41 -7.95
CA MET A 1 -2.17 7.86 -8.07
C MET A 1 -2.40 8.31 -9.51
N ARG A 2 -1.47 8.11 -10.45
CA ARG A 2 -1.65 8.51 -11.88
C ARG A 2 -2.95 8.00 -12.50
N GLU A 3 -3.25 6.70 -12.34
CA GLU A 3 -4.51 6.08 -12.79
C GLU A 3 -5.73 6.81 -12.23
N PHE A 4 -5.74 7.06 -10.92
CA PHE A 4 -6.83 7.76 -10.24
C PHE A 4 -7.00 9.21 -10.71
N ASP A 5 -5.90 9.96 -10.86
CA ASP A 5 -5.94 11.34 -11.35
C ASP A 5 -6.53 11.43 -12.77
N SER A 6 -6.09 10.52 -13.66
CA SER A 6 -6.61 10.40 -15.01
C SER A 6 -8.11 10.08 -15.03
N GLU A 7 -8.55 9.14 -14.19
CA GLU A 7 -9.96 8.76 -14.12
C GLU A 7 -10.83 9.90 -13.57
N CYS A 8 -10.37 10.61 -12.54
CA CYS A 8 -11.07 11.78 -12.03
C CYS A 8 -11.17 12.90 -13.08
N ALA A 9 -10.12 13.13 -13.87
CA ALA A 9 -10.14 14.10 -14.97
C ALA A 9 -11.15 13.69 -16.05
N GLN A 10 -11.18 12.41 -16.45
CA GLN A 10 -12.10 11.87 -17.44
C GLN A 10 -13.56 11.96 -17.01
N GLN A 11 -13.86 11.68 -15.74
CA GLN A 11 -15.22 11.76 -15.21
C GLN A 11 -15.64 13.18 -14.76
N HIS A 12 -14.75 14.17 -14.88
CA HIS A 12 -14.93 15.51 -14.32
C HIS A 12 -15.29 15.49 -12.82
N VAL A 13 -14.64 14.61 -12.06
CA VAL A 13 -14.85 14.47 -10.61
C VAL A 13 -13.79 15.27 -9.87
N PRO A 14 -14.16 16.32 -9.11
CA PRO A 14 -13.19 17.08 -8.33
C PRO A 14 -12.68 16.24 -7.15
N TYR A 15 -11.38 16.34 -6.89
CA TYR A 15 -10.74 15.77 -5.70
C TYR A 15 -9.60 16.69 -5.24
N ALA A 16 -9.09 16.45 -4.04
CA ALA A 16 -7.88 17.10 -3.53
C ALA A 16 -7.08 16.13 -2.67
N LEU A 17 -5.76 16.36 -2.55
CA LEU A 17 -4.97 15.66 -1.52
C LEU A 17 -5.52 15.97 -0.13
N PHE A 18 -5.39 15.01 0.78
CA PHE A 18 -6.01 15.04 2.10
C PHE A 18 -5.00 14.81 3.22
N GLY A 19 -5.30 15.38 4.39
CA GLY A 19 -4.56 15.12 5.64
C GLY A 19 -3.06 15.34 5.49
N GLN A 20 -2.29 14.32 5.85
CA GLN A 20 -0.83 14.37 5.82
C GLN A 20 -0.27 14.47 4.40
N THR A 21 -0.92 13.85 3.40
CA THR A 21 -0.48 13.94 2.00
C THR A 21 -0.58 15.37 1.47
N ASP A 22 -1.64 16.12 1.77
CA ASP A 22 -1.73 17.55 1.40
C ASP A 22 -0.62 18.37 2.08
N MET A 23 -0.40 18.14 3.36
CA MET A 23 0.65 18.87 4.11
C MET A 23 2.05 18.59 3.56
N LEU A 24 2.34 17.33 3.21
CA LEU A 24 3.59 16.97 2.56
C LEU A 24 3.71 17.64 1.20
N ALA A 25 2.69 17.58 0.35
CA ALA A 25 2.72 18.20 -0.98
C ALA A 25 2.88 19.73 -0.97
N ARG A 26 2.41 20.42 0.08
CA ARG A 26 2.62 21.87 0.23
C ARG A 26 4.01 22.25 0.70
N ASN A 27 4.59 21.43 1.56
CA ASN A 27 5.83 21.75 2.25
C ASN A 27 7.06 21.07 1.60
N HIS A 28 6.83 20.00 0.84
CA HIS A 28 7.80 19.09 0.25
C HIS A 28 7.35 18.67 -1.15
N LYS A 29 8.29 18.19 -1.97
CA LYS A 29 8.01 17.71 -3.33
C LYS A 29 7.87 16.19 -3.42
N GLU A 30 8.07 15.48 -2.31
CA GLU A 30 8.13 14.04 -2.22
C GLU A 30 7.69 13.54 -0.83
N PHE A 31 7.32 12.27 -0.76
CA PHE A 31 7.09 11.53 0.44
C PHE A 31 8.35 11.54 1.31
N ARG A 32 8.13 11.53 2.61
CA ARG A 32 9.19 11.25 3.59
C ARG A 32 9.16 9.78 3.93
N ASN A 33 10.32 9.22 4.29
CA ASN A 33 10.56 7.79 4.51
C ASN A 33 9.38 7.04 5.16
N SER A 34 8.69 7.59 6.16
CA SER A 34 7.59 6.94 6.87
C SER A 34 6.19 7.02 6.23
N THR A 35 6.05 7.55 5.01
CA THR A 35 4.75 7.77 4.34
C THR A 35 4.79 7.17 2.95
N TYR A 36 3.84 6.30 2.64
CA TYR A 36 3.85 5.46 1.44
C TYR A 36 2.46 5.26 0.83
N GLU A 37 1.46 5.93 1.39
CA GLU A 37 0.09 5.94 0.87
C GLU A 37 -0.30 7.37 0.50
N PHE A 38 -1.01 7.48 -0.62
CA PHE A 38 -1.68 8.73 -0.97
C PHE A 38 -3.03 8.77 -0.25
N HIS A 39 -3.34 9.92 0.35
CA HIS A 39 -4.67 10.19 0.88
C HIS A 39 -5.29 11.31 0.05
N VAL A 40 -6.50 11.06 -0.45
CA VAL A 40 -7.30 12.03 -1.19
C VAL A 40 -8.68 12.17 -0.57
N MET A 41 -9.29 13.31 -0.80
CA MET A 41 -10.69 13.55 -0.47
C MET A 41 -11.49 13.81 -1.76
N MET A 42 -12.70 13.27 -1.83
CA MET A 42 -13.60 13.42 -2.98
C MET A 42 -15.08 13.43 -2.57
N PRO A 43 -16.01 13.93 -3.39
CA PRO A 43 -17.44 13.88 -3.09
C PRO A 43 -17.92 12.44 -2.88
N ALA A 44 -18.61 12.18 -1.76
CA ALA A 44 -19.05 10.83 -1.39
C ALA A 44 -19.92 10.17 -2.47
N ASN A 45 -20.77 10.94 -3.14
CA ASN A 45 -21.63 10.46 -4.22
C ASN A 45 -20.88 10.07 -5.51
N LYS A 46 -19.57 10.31 -5.59
CA LYS A 46 -18.71 9.97 -6.74
C LYS A 46 -17.71 8.84 -6.46
N VAL A 47 -17.53 8.45 -5.20
CA VAL A 47 -16.53 7.45 -4.80
C VAL A 47 -16.71 6.13 -5.55
N HIS A 48 -17.91 5.56 -5.51
CA HIS A 48 -18.18 4.27 -6.14
C HIS A 48 -18.04 4.31 -7.67
N SER A 49 -18.52 5.38 -8.34
CA SER A 49 -18.42 5.46 -9.81
C SER A 49 -16.97 5.56 -10.30
N VAL A 50 -16.10 6.24 -9.55
CA VAL A 50 -14.66 6.30 -9.86
C VAL A 50 -13.99 4.96 -9.57
N LEU A 51 -14.26 4.35 -8.41
CA LEU A 51 -13.67 3.05 -8.04
C LEU A 51 -14.08 1.93 -9.01
N ASP A 52 -15.35 1.88 -9.41
CA ASP A 52 -15.85 0.89 -10.37
C ASP A 52 -15.20 1.05 -11.75
N ALA A 53 -14.90 2.28 -12.16
CA ALA A 53 -14.22 2.55 -13.43
C ALA A 53 -12.74 2.15 -13.35
N LEU A 54 -12.05 2.49 -12.26
CA LEU A 54 -10.67 2.07 -12.02
C LEU A 54 -10.51 0.56 -11.98
N LEU A 55 -11.43 -0.16 -11.33
CA LEU A 55 -11.41 -1.62 -11.31
C LEU A 55 -11.58 -2.23 -12.71
N LYS A 56 -12.44 -1.64 -13.55
CA LYS A 56 -12.62 -2.11 -14.93
C LYS A 56 -11.38 -1.92 -15.80
N GLN A 57 -10.61 -0.84 -15.57
CA GLN A 57 -9.39 -0.55 -16.32
C GLN A 57 -8.17 -1.32 -15.77
N GLY A 58 -8.12 -1.51 -14.45
CA GLY A 58 -6.97 -2.05 -13.74
C GLY A 58 -6.77 -3.55 -13.81
N GLY A 59 -7.78 -4.29 -14.29
CA GLY A 59 -7.76 -5.75 -14.39
C GLY A 59 -7.54 -6.44 -13.03
N ASP A 60 -7.02 -7.67 -13.07
CA ASP A 60 -6.89 -8.56 -11.90
C ASP A 60 -5.84 -8.10 -10.87
N GLN A 61 -5.10 -7.02 -11.15
CA GLN A 61 -4.05 -6.48 -10.27
C GLN A 61 -4.52 -5.32 -9.39
N ARG A 62 -5.81 -4.97 -9.45
CA ARG A 62 -6.40 -3.89 -8.66
C ARG A 62 -7.51 -4.43 -7.80
N GLU A 63 -7.51 -4.01 -6.53
CA GLU A 63 -8.56 -4.34 -5.58
C GLU A 63 -9.12 -3.07 -4.95
N VAL A 64 -10.39 -3.15 -4.54
CA VAL A 64 -11.03 -2.11 -3.75
C VAL A 64 -11.43 -2.69 -2.41
N GLU A 65 -10.91 -2.07 -1.37
CA GLU A 65 -11.27 -2.34 0.00
C GLU A 65 -12.18 -1.23 0.53
N SER A 66 -13.26 -1.64 1.15
CA SER A 66 -14.29 -0.78 1.74
C SER A 66 -14.87 -1.51 2.94
N LEU A 67 -15.67 -0.81 3.73
CA LEU A 67 -16.31 -1.43 4.90
C LEU A 67 -17.22 -2.62 4.50
N ALA A 68 -17.84 -2.59 3.32
CA ALA A 68 -18.63 -3.68 2.80
C ALA A 68 -17.80 -4.90 2.40
N THR A 69 -16.56 -4.73 1.94
CA THR A 69 -15.69 -5.85 1.54
C THR A 69 -14.75 -6.31 2.66
N ASN A 70 -14.49 -5.45 3.65
CA ASN A 70 -13.79 -5.74 4.88
C ASN A 70 -14.41 -4.97 6.07
N PRO A 71 -15.20 -5.64 6.93
CA PRO A 71 -15.82 -5.00 8.09
C PRO A 71 -14.85 -4.48 9.16
N LEU A 72 -13.57 -4.90 9.12
CA LEU A 72 -12.52 -4.43 10.01
C LEU A 72 -11.89 -3.10 9.55
N LEU A 73 -12.20 -2.66 8.32
CA LEU A 73 -11.73 -1.38 7.82
C LEU A 73 -12.36 -0.23 8.63
N ARG A 74 -11.65 0.89 8.70
CA ARG A 74 -12.23 2.12 9.25
C ARG A 74 -13.34 2.64 8.34
N TRP A 75 -14.46 3.05 8.93
CA TRP A 75 -15.51 3.75 8.18
C TRP A 75 -14.97 5.05 7.54
N ASN A 76 -15.57 5.51 6.44
CA ASN A 76 -15.13 6.67 5.64
C ASN A 76 -13.71 6.58 5.06
N THR A 77 -13.20 5.36 4.90
CA THR A 77 -12.00 5.09 4.10
C THR A 77 -12.35 4.05 3.04
N TYR A 78 -11.91 4.32 1.81
CA TYR A 78 -11.85 3.33 0.74
C TYR A 78 -10.39 3.20 0.34
N ARG A 79 -9.92 1.98 0.13
CA ARG A 79 -8.55 1.74 -0.33
C ARG A 79 -8.63 1.21 -1.76
N TYR A 80 -8.04 1.93 -2.71
CA TYR A 80 -7.77 1.42 -4.04
C TYR A 80 -6.34 0.87 -4.04
N VAL A 81 -6.23 -0.45 -4.11
CA VAL A 81 -5.03 -1.21 -3.76
C VAL A 81 -4.42 -1.84 -5.00
N HIS A 82 -3.10 -1.77 -5.12
CA HIS A 82 -2.36 -2.57 -6.08
C HIS A 82 -2.07 -3.96 -5.49
N ALA A 83 -2.85 -4.97 -5.85
CA ALA A 83 -2.73 -6.33 -5.30
C ALA A 83 -1.39 -7.00 -5.62
N GLY A 84 -0.75 -6.64 -6.74
CA GLY A 84 0.63 -7.04 -7.07
C GLY A 84 1.75 -6.38 -6.24
N THR A 85 1.42 -5.64 -5.19
CA THR A 85 2.37 -5.07 -4.23
C THR A 85 2.01 -5.55 -2.83
N THR A 86 2.95 -5.41 -1.90
CA THR A 86 2.81 -5.74 -0.49
C THR A 86 3.32 -4.59 0.35
N LEU A 87 2.59 -4.27 1.40
CA LEU A 87 2.75 -3.16 2.30
C LEU A 87 2.34 -3.68 3.68
N VAL A 88 3.32 -3.92 4.53
CA VAL A 88 3.08 -4.42 5.89
C VAL A 88 3.42 -3.30 6.87
N ASN A 89 2.40 -2.64 7.43
CA ASN A 89 2.57 -1.68 8.51
C ASN A 89 2.65 -2.42 9.87
N ARG A 90 3.74 -2.26 10.62
CA ARG A 90 3.92 -2.91 11.94
C ARG A 90 2.91 -2.44 12.99
N ASP A 91 2.43 -1.21 12.87
CA ASP A 91 1.51 -0.61 13.84
C ASP A 91 0.03 -0.92 13.51
N ASP A 92 -0.24 -1.39 12.30
CA ASP A 92 -1.59 -1.67 11.79
C ASP A 92 -1.60 -2.88 10.82
N PHE A 93 -1.55 -4.09 11.38
CA PHE A 93 -1.44 -5.33 10.61
C PHE A 93 -2.73 -6.16 10.52
N LEU A 94 -3.79 -5.81 11.25
CA LEU A 94 -5.00 -6.66 11.35
C LEU A 94 -6.18 -6.18 10.49
N HIS A 95 -6.17 -4.94 10.03
CA HIS A 95 -7.38 -4.31 9.50
C HIS A 95 -7.46 -4.27 7.98
N PHE A 96 -6.44 -4.73 7.27
CA PHE A 96 -6.41 -4.74 5.81
C PHE A 96 -6.51 -6.17 5.28
N LYS A 97 -7.46 -6.38 4.38
CA LYS A 97 -7.67 -7.61 3.64
C LYS A 97 -6.68 -7.73 2.48
N CYS A 98 -6.43 -6.61 1.78
CA CYS A 98 -5.42 -6.54 0.72
C CYS A 98 -4.26 -5.68 1.22
N ARG A 99 -3.08 -6.28 1.37
CA ARG A 99 -1.89 -5.60 1.88
C ARG A 99 -1.08 -4.94 0.78
N GLY A 100 -1.65 -4.47 -0.33
CA GLY A 100 -0.89 -3.70 -1.31
C GLY A 100 -0.68 -2.24 -0.92
N VAL A 101 0.19 -1.56 -1.66
CA VAL A 101 0.25 -0.10 -1.68
C VAL A 101 -1.10 0.44 -2.11
N ALA A 102 -1.64 1.37 -1.33
CA ALA A 102 -2.99 1.88 -1.52
C ALA A 102 -3.01 3.39 -1.76
N LEU A 103 -4.03 3.80 -2.52
CA LEU A 103 -4.60 5.13 -2.46
C LEU A 103 -5.80 5.08 -1.51
N GLU A 104 -5.73 5.83 -0.40
CA GLU A 104 -6.87 6.02 0.49
C GLU A 104 -7.75 7.18 0.01
N ILE A 105 -9.04 6.90 -0.13
CA ILE A 105 -10.06 7.86 -0.53
C ILE A 105 -10.96 8.13 0.67
N HIS A 106 -11.03 9.39 1.06
CA HIS A 106 -11.88 9.90 2.13
C HIS A 106 -13.09 10.63 1.56
N PRO A 107 -14.31 10.09 1.72
CA PRO A 107 -15.52 10.73 1.22
C PRO A 107 -15.82 12.04 1.95
N VAL A 108 -16.20 13.06 1.18
CA VAL A 108 -16.75 14.32 1.68
C VAL A 108 -18.26 14.33 1.45
N TYR A 109 -19.01 14.47 2.52
CA TYR A 109 -20.47 14.39 2.52
C TYR A 109 -21.10 15.78 2.42
N SER A 110 -22.22 15.88 1.72
CA SER A 110 -23.01 17.13 1.66
C SER A 110 -23.70 17.47 3.00
N LYS A 111 -23.96 16.45 3.83
CA LYS A 111 -24.64 16.56 5.13
C LYS A 111 -24.05 15.54 6.09
N GLY A 112 -24.09 15.85 7.39
CA GLY A 112 -23.65 14.94 8.43
C GLY A 112 -24.60 13.74 8.61
N PRO A 113 -24.12 12.63 9.21
CA PRO A 113 -24.92 11.45 9.49
C PRO A 113 -25.97 11.71 10.57
N SER A 114 -26.94 10.80 10.70
CA SER A 114 -27.83 10.75 11.87
C SER A 114 -27.04 10.48 13.17
N LYS A 115 -27.61 10.83 14.33
CA LYS A 115 -26.98 10.60 15.64
C LYS A 115 -26.57 9.13 15.85
N ILE A 116 -27.45 8.19 15.47
CA ILE A 116 -27.18 6.75 15.58
C ILE A 116 -25.97 6.36 14.74
N ARG A 117 -25.94 6.78 13.47
CA ARG A 117 -24.85 6.49 12.55
C ARG A 117 -23.53 7.14 12.99
N ALA A 118 -23.59 8.36 13.52
CA ALA A 118 -22.42 9.03 14.12
C ALA A 118 -21.87 8.29 15.36
N ALA A 119 -22.74 7.69 16.17
CA ALA A 119 -22.30 6.88 17.32
C ALA A 119 -21.65 5.56 16.85
N LEU A 120 -22.26 4.86 15.89
CA LEU A 120 -21.69 3.63 15.32
C LEU A 120 -20.35 3.88 14.64
N SER A 121 -20.21 4.98 13.92
CA SER A 121 -18.97 5.49 13.35
C SER A 121 -17.85 5.63 14.37
N LEU A 122 -18.10 6.38 15.44
CA LEU A 122 -17.11 6.63 16.47
C LEU A 122 -16.71 5.34 17.18
N GLY A 123 -17.66 4.41 17.36
CA GLY A 123 -17.40 3.08 17.88
C GLY A 123 -16.60 2.19 16.94
N ASN A 124 -16.88 2.19 15.63
CA ASN A 124 -16.08 1.49 14.61
C ASN A 124 -14.64 2.04 14.56
N HIS A 125 -14.46 3.36 14.59
CA HIS A 125 -13.14 3.99 14.67
C HIS A 125 -12.35 3.52 15.91
N ALA A 126 -13.00 3.48 17.08
CA ALA A 126 -12.37 2.98 18.29
C ALA A 126 -12.05 1.47 18.20
N ALA A 127 -12.90 0.68 17.53
CA ALA A 127 -12.64 -0.74 17.29
C ALA A 127 -11.42 -0.97 16.40
N HIS A 128 -11.27 -0.16 15.34
CA HIS A 128 -10.12 -0.18 14.43
C HIS A 128 -8.81 0.24 15.13
N LEU A 129 -8.84 1.19 16.06
CA LEU A 129 -7.63 1.57 16.79
C LEU A 129 -7.25 0.59 17.91
N LYS A 130 -8.19 -0.24 18.39
CA LYS A 130 -8.01 -1.07 19.58
C LYS A 130 -6.86 -2.08 19.50
N PRO A 131 -6.57 -2.72 18.36
CA PRO A 131 -5.44 -3.65 18.28
C PRO A 131 -4.06 -3.01 18.37
N SER A 132 -3.97 -1.68 18.34
CA SER A 132 -2.71 -0.98 18.60
C SER A 132 -2.28 -1.17 20.06
N VAL A 133 -1.00 -1.47 20.27
CA VAL A 133 -0.36 -1.69 21.59
C VAL A 133 -0.50 -0.48 22.52
N SER A 134 -0.78 0.71 21.97
CA SER A 134 -0.89 1.97 22.71
C SER A 134 -2.32 2.51 22.88
N PHE A 135 -3.35 1.75 22.50
CA PHE A 135 -4.71 2.26 22.47
C PHE A 135 -5.26 2.66 23.85
N LYS A 136 -5.78 3.88 23.93
CA LYS A 136 -6.63 4.37 25.02
C LYS A 136 -7.80 5.14 24.43
N PHE A 137 -8.98 5.00 25.04
CA PHE A 137 -10.11 5.86 24.69
C PHE A 137 -9.75 7.32 24.98
N LYS A 138 -10.03 8.21 24.03
CA LYS A 138 -9.77 9.65 24.18
C LYS A 138 -10.70 10.30 25.20
N ASN A 139 -11.92 9.79 25.34
CA ASN A 139 -12.94 10.29 26.26
C ASN A 139 -14.07 9.26 26.48
N GLU A 140 -14.91 9.50 27.49
CA GLU A 140 -16.06 8.66 27.85
C GLU A 140 -17.08 8.51 26.70
N LYS A 141 -17.23 9.54 25.86
CA LYS A 141 -18.10 9.48 24.67
C LYS A 141 -17.63 8.42 23.68
N GLN A 142 -16.32 8.32 23.45
CA GLN A 142 -15.74 7.30 22.57
C GLN A 142 -15.90 5.90 23.15
N GLU A 143 -15.69 5.73 24.45
CA GLU A 143 -15.89 4.47 25.15
C GLU A 143 -17.36 4.00 25.09
N THR A 144 -18.29 4.90 25.34
CA THR A 144 -19.74 4.64 25.24
C THR A 144 -20.13 4.26 23.81
N ALA A 145 -19.61 5.00 22.81
CA ALA A 145 -19.85 4.70 21.40
C ALA A 145 -19.29 3.32 20.99
N TYR A 146 -18.12 2.94 21.50
CA TYR A 146 -17.55 1.61 21.29
C TYR A 146 -18.41 0.51 21.92
N GLY A 147 -18.90 0.71 23.15
CA GLY A 147 -19.84 -0.20 23.81
C GLY A 147 -21.13 -0.39 23.00
N TYR A 148 -21.70 0.71 22.50
CA TYR A 148 -22.87 0.69 21.63
C TYR A 148 -22.61 -0.02 20.30
N TYR A 149 -21.48 0.24 19.66
CA TYR A 149 -21.07 -0.43 18.43
C TYR A 149 -20.94 -1.94 18.64
N ARG A 150 -20.22 -2.39 19.68
CA ARG A 150 -20.06 -3.82 19.98
C ARG A 150 -21.38 -4.54 20.20
N LYS A 151 -22.28 -3.95 21.00
CA LYS A 151 -23.62 -4.52 21.21
C LYS A 151 -24.36 -4.63 19.88
N THR A 152 -24.34 -3.58 19.07
CA THR A 152 -24.99 -3.58 17.76
C THR A 152 -24.43 -4.66 16.83
N VAL A 153 -23.11 -4.83 16.79
CA VAL A 153 -22.44 -5.91 16.03
C VAL A 153 -22.85 -7.28 16.55
N GLN A 154 -22.94 -7.47 17.87
CA GLN A 154 -23.38 -8.72 18.48
C GLN A 154 -24.83 -9.08 18.10
N TYR A 155 -25.73 -8.09 18.04
CA TYR A 155 -27.15 -8.32 17.70
C TYR A 155 -27.41 -8.45 16.20
N LEU A 156 -26.79 -7.61 15.37
CA LEU A 156 -27.10 -7.53 13.93
C LEU A 156 -26.09 -8.25 13.05
N GLY A 157 -24.90 -8.55 13.56
CA GLY A 157 -23.77 -9.06 12.79
C GLY A 157 -22.92 -7.94 12.18
N GLU A 158 -21.60 -8.16 12.15
CA GLU A 158 -20.60 -7.18 11.73
C GLU A 158 -20.82 -6.67 10.31
N GLN A 159 -21.05 -7.58 9.36
CA GLN A 159 -21.30 -7.23 7.96
C GLN A 159 -22.55 -6.36 7.76
N ARG A 160 -23.61 -6.56 8.56
CA ARG A 160 -24.82 -5.74 8.45
C ARG A 160 -24.58 -4.32 8.95
N VAL A 161 -23.84 -4.17 10.04
CA VAL A 161 -23.44 -2.86 10.56
C VAL A 161 -22.52 -2.14 9.57
N ALA A 162 -21.55 -2.86 9.01
CA ALA A 162 -20.67 -2.37 7.95
C ALA A 162 -21.44 -1.84 6.73
N ASN A 163 -22.35 -2.65 6.18
CA ASN A 163 -23.19 -2.26 5.04
C ASN A 163 -24.11 -1.07 5.38
N TYR A 164 -24.64 -1.02 6.61
CA TYR A 164 -25.45 0.10 7.07
C TYR A 164 -24.64 1.40 7.05
N LEU A 165 -23.42 1.38 7.60
CA LEU A 165 -22.49 2.51 7.63
C LEU A 165 -22.07 2.93 6.22
N GLU A 166 -21.64 2.00 5.36
CA GLU A 166 -21.22 2.27 3.98
C GLU A 166 -22.35 2.87 3.14
N GLY A 167 -23.60 2.43 3.34
CA GLY A 167 -24.76 2.99 2.66
C GLY A 167 -24.94 4.50 2.82
N PHE A 168 -24.19 5.16 3.72
CA PHE A 168 -24.15 6.62 3.81
C PHE A 168 -23.53 7.25 2.58
N CYS A 169 -22.45 6.67 2.08
CA CYS A 169 -21.69 7.15 0.93
C CYS A 169 -22.56 7.12 -0.31
N LYS A 170 -23.19 5.98 -0.57
CA LYS A 170 -24.10 5.74 -1.70
C LYS A 170 -25.33 6.67 -1.71
N LYS A 171 -25.80 7.10 -0.53
CA LYS A 171 -26.98 7.96 -0.37
C LYS A 171 -26.62 9.44 -0.21
N SER A 172 -25.34 9.80 -0.31
CA SER A 172 -24.94 11.20 -0.17
C SER A 172 -25.44 12.02 -1.35
N GLY A 173 -25.88 13.25 -1.07
CA GLY A 173 -26.21 14.20 -2.13
C GLY A 173 -24.95 14.80 -2.75
N SER A 174 -25.13 15.55 -3.84
CA SER A 174 -24.05 16.36 -4.40
C SER A 174 -23.54 17.38 -3.37
N LEU A 175 -22.23 17.52 -3.30
CA LEU A 175 -21.58 18.52 -2.45
C LEU A 175 -21.99 19.92 -2.92
N LYS A 176 -22.43 20.78 -2.00
CA LYS A 176 -22.63 22.21 -2.28
C LYS A 176 -21.31 22.93 -2.09
N ALA A 177 -20.97 23.85 -2.98
CA ALA A 177 -19.75 24.64 -2.85
C ALA A 177 -19.69 25.34 -1.49
N GLY A 178 -18.52 25.28 -0.84
CA GLY A 178 -18.24 26.00 0.39
C GLY A 178 -18.69 25.33 1.69
N ARG A 179 -19.30 24.14 1.67
CA ARG A 179 -19.61 23.40 2.90
C ARG A 179 -19.68 21.88 2.67
N GLY A 180 -19.01 21.14 3.55
CA GLY A 180 -19.09 19.68 3.56
C GLY A 180 -18.88 19.08 4.95
N CYS A 181 -19.04 17.77 5.06
CA CYS A 181 -18.75 17.01 6.26
C CYS A 181 -17.69 15.95 5.96
N LEU A 182 -16.69 15.83 6.84
CA LEU A 182 -15.63 14.83 6.74
C LEU A 182 -15.37 14.18 8.09
N GLU A 183 -14.79 12.98 8.07
CA GLU A 183 -14.32 12.30 9.26
C GLU A 183 -12.97 12.88 9.71
N THR A 184 -12.86 13.20 10.99
CA THR A 184 -11.67 13.76 11.61
C THR A 184 -10.78 12.66 12.18
N LEU A 185 -9.52 12.99 12.55
CA LEU A 185 -8.54 12.00 13.03
C LEU A 185 -8.99 11.28 14.33
N ASP A 186 -9.99 11.80 15.03
CA ASP A 186 -10.62 11.20 16.20
C ASP A 186 -11.87 10.34 15.88
N GLY A 187 -12.19 10.14 14.60
CA GLY A 187 -13.33 9.36 14.14
C GLY A 187 -14.67 10.10 14.19
N ALA A 188 -14.69 11.39 14.54
CA ALA A 188 -15.90 12.19 14.51
C ALA A 188 -16.16 12.75 13.11
N ILE A 189 -17.43 12.81 12.67
CA ILE A 189 -17.78 13.57 11.47
C ILE A 189 -18.04 15.03 11.86
N LYS A 190 -17.30 15.96 11.26
CA LYS A 190 -17.46 17.41 11.47
C LYS A 190 -17.87 18.11 10.20
N THR A 191 -18.70 19.15 10.36
CA THR A 191 -18.98 20.10 9.29
C THR A 191 -17.78 21.05 9.14
N VAL A 192 -17.37 21.28 7.90
CA VAL A 192 -16.30 22.17 7.52
C VAL A 192 -16.86 23.24 6.59
N GLU A 193 -16.74 24.48 7.02
CA GLU A 193 -17.04 25.66 6.21
C GLU A 193 -15.87 25.96 5.24
N LYS A 194 -16.18 26.58 4.10
CA LYS A 194 -15.24 26.87 2.99
C LYS A 194 -14.60 25.64 2.37
N LEU A 195 -15.22 24.47 2.51
CA LEU A 195 -14.78 23.25 1.84
C LEU A 195 -15.33 23.21 0.42
N ASP A 196 -14.48 23.50 -0.56
CA ASP A 196 -14.84 23.52 -1.98
C ASP A 196 -13.78 22.78 -2.80
N LEU A 197 -14.11 21.54 -3.19
CA LEU A 197 -13.22 20.68 -3.98
C LEU A 197 -13.04 21.17 -5.42
N THR A 198 -13.82 22.16 -5.88
CA THR A 198 -13.63 22.79 -7.19
C THR A 198 -12.62 23.96 -7.13
N ASN A 199 -12.37 24.50 -5.94
CA ASN A 199 -11.40 25.58 -5.72
C ASN A 199 -10.05 25.02 -5.25
N THR A 200 -9.33 24.42 -6.20
CA THR A 200 -8.01 23.81 -5.99
C THR A 200 -6.93 24.54 -6.77
N LYS A 201 -5.68 24.35 -6.35
CA LYS A 201 -4.49 24.67 -7.14
C LYS A 201 -3.65 23.41 -7.29
N LYS A 202 -2.86 23.33 -8.37
CA LYS A 202 -1.92 22.20 -8.55
C LYS A 202 -0.62 22.45 -7.78
N VAL A 203 -0.07 21.39 -7.20
CA VAL A 203 1.27 21.37 -6.60
C VAL A 203 2.02 20.13 -7.08
N SER A 204 3.31 20.30 -7.38
CA SER A 204 4.18 19.19 -7.77
C SER A 204 4.55 18.35 -6.56
N PHE A 205 4.16 17.07 -6.58
CA PHE A 205 4.45 16.09 -5.53
C PHE A 205 4.62 14.70 -6.15
N GLU A 206 5.70 13.99 -5.82
CA GLU A 206 6.03 12.67 -6.40
C GLU A 206 6.11 12.70 -7.94
N GLY A 207 6.57 13.83 -8.49
CA GLY A 207 6.62 14.06 -9.93
C GLY A 207 5.25 14.22 -10.62
N LEU A 208 4.17 14.43 -9.85
CA LEU A 208 2.81 14.67 -10.34
C LEU A 208 2.30 16.04 -9.92
N ASP A 209 1.54 16.70 -10.80
CA ASP A 209 0.86 17.96 -10.49
C ASP A 209 -0.54 17.69 -9.94
N LEU A 210 -0.63 17.59 -8.62
CA LEU A 210 -1.83 17.14 -7.91
C LEU A 210 -2.65 18.30 -7.32
N PRO A 211 -3.99 18.21 -7.30
CA PRO A 211 -4.84 19.26 -6.77
C PRO A 211 -4.80 19.30 -5.24
N VAL A 212 -4.65 20.51 -4.70
CA VAL A 212 -4.77 20.81 -3.28
C VAL A 212 -5.71 21.98 -3.06
N LEU A 213 -6.45 22.00 -1.95
CA LEU A 213 -7.43 23.06 -1.68
C LEU A 213 -6.77 24.43 -1.52
N VAL A 214 -7.38 25.48 -2.08
CA VAL A 214 -6.94 26.86 -1.80
C VAL A 214 -7.29 27.24 -0.36
N SER A 215 -8.52 26.92 0.08
CA SER A 215 -9.02 27.21 1.43
C SER A 215 -8.77 26.05 2.41
N TYR A 216 -7.50 25.71 2.62
CA TYR A 216 -7.13 24.47 3.33
C TYR A 216 -7.20 24.56 4.87
N GLU A 217 -7.07 25.77 5.45
CA GLU A 217 -6.94 25.91 6.90
C GLU A 217 -8.18 25.43 7.67
N SER A 218 -9.38 25.66 7.14
CA SER A 218 -10.63 25.28 7.83
C SER A 218 -10.74 23.76 7.94
N TYR A 219 -10.39 23.03 6.88
CA TYR A 219 -10.44 21.58 6.89
C TYR A 219 -9.28 20.99 7.71
N LEU A 220 -8.06 21.52 7.62
CA LEU A 220 -6.93 21.02 8.43
C LEU A 220 -7.20 21.22 9.92
N LYS A 221 -7.77 22.37 10.31
CA LYS A 221 -8.20 22.62 11.69
C LYS A 221 -9.29 21.66 12.14
N ALA A 222 -10.23 21.30 11.26
CA ALA A 222 -11.25 20.31 11.59
C ALA A 222 -10.63 18.91 11.77
N TYR A 223 -9.77 18.50 10.84
CA TYR A 223 -9.18 17.16 10.77
C TYR A 223 -8.14 16.88 11.86
N PHE A 224 -7.13 17.75 12.00
CA PHE A 224 -6.04 17.61 12.98
C PHE A 224 -6.33 18.30 14.34
N GLY A 225 -7.35 19.13 14.42
CA GLY A 225 -7.68 19.90 15.62
C GLY A 225 -6.81 21.14 15.81
N SER A 226 -6.71 21.63 17.06
CA SER A 226 -5.98 22.86 17.40
C SER A 226 -4.48 22.80 17.08
N LYS A 227 -3.90 21.60 17.03
CA LYS A 227 -2.48 21.36 16.78
C LYS A 227 -2.10 21.28 15.29
N TRP A 228 -3.04 21.52 14.36
CA TRP A 228 -2.77 21.38 12.92
C TRP A 228 -1.57 22.22 12.43
N LYS A 229 -1.36 23.41 13.02
CA LYS A 229 -0.20 24.26 12.69
C LYS A 229 1.12 23.65 13.19
N GLU A 230 1.12 22.99 14.34
CA GLU A 230 2.30 22.29 14.86
C GLU A 230 2.61 21.09 13.97
N GLU A 231 1.60 20.28 13.63
CA GLU A 231 1.76 19.17 12.68
C GLU A 231 2.31 19.64 11.33
N SER A 232 1.90 20.81 10.84
CA SER A 232 2.39 21.39 9.57
C SER A 232 3.85 21.85 9.60
N LYS A 233 4.37 22.11 10.81
CA LYS A 233 5.73 22.63 11.02
C LYS A 233 6.68 21.57 11.55
N LYS A 234 6.17 20.42 12.03
CA LYS A 234 7.04 19.31 12.42
C LYS A 234 7.90 18.95 11.22
N LYS A 235 9.21 19.16 11.36
CA LYS A 235 10.18 18.39 10.58
C LYS A 235 9.86 16.95 10.95
N GLN A 236 9.08 16.25 10.12
CA GLN A 236 8.87 14.82 10.28
C GLN A 236 10.27 14.20 10.19
N ARG A 237 10.86 13.92 11.36
CA ARG A 237 12.09 13.16 11.43
C ARG A 237 11.84 11.87 10.65
N PRO A 238 12.80 11.36 9.90
CA PRO A 238 12.69 10.00 9.38
C PRO A 238 12.50 9.10 10.60
N ALA A 239 11.26 8.72 10.89
CA ALA A 239 10.99 7.59 11.74
C ALA A 239 11.49 6.39 10.91
N ASN A 240 12.33 5.56 11.51
CA ASN A 240 12.63 4.22 10.99
C ASN A 240 11.29 3.62 10.57
N THR A 241 11.15 3.36 9.28
CA THR A 241 9.85 3.15 8.67
C THR A 241 9.31 1.82 9.16
N SER A 242 8.18 1.80 9.85
CA SER A 242 7.56 0.55 10.29
C SER A 242 6.90 -0.24 9.14
N ALA A 243 7.17 0.09 7.88
CA ALA A 243 6.51 -0.49 6.73
C ALA A 243 7.46 -1.21 5.78
N VAL A 244 7.16 -2.48 5.51
CA VAL A 244 7.80 -3.23 4.42
C VAL A 244 7.00 -2.99 3.16
N ILE A 245 7.57 -2.24 2.22
CA ILE A 245 7.02 -2.10 0.86
C ILE A 245 7.76 -3.10 -0.02
N SER A 246 7.02 -3.99 -0.66
CA SER A 246 7.55 -4.87 -1.67
C SER A 246 6.64 -4.91 -2.89
N SER A 247 7.23 -5.11 -4.07
CA SER A 247 6.49 -5.44 -5.27
C SER A 247 6.59 -6.94 -5.53
N ALA A 248 5.45 -7.63 -5.51
CA ALA A 248 5.37 -9.01 -5.98
C ALA A 248 5.42 -9.11 -7.52
N THR A 249 5.50 -7.98 -8.23
CA THR A 249 5.28 -7.89 -9.68
C THR A 249 6.45 -7.32 -10.49
N ARG A 250 7.57 -6.89 -9.86
CA ARG A 250 8.80 -6.50 -10.57
C ARG A 250 9.99 -7.42 -10.26
N PRO A 251 10.74 -7.90 -11.28
CA PRO A 251 12.03 -8.53 -11.05
C PRO A 251 12.92 -7.58 -10.24
N TYR A 252 13.72 -8.12 -9.32
CA TYR A 252 14.39 -7.26 -8.35
C TYR A 252 15.50 -6.43 -9.00
N LYS A 253 16.22 -7.01 -9.98
CA LYS A 253 17.21 -6.32 -10.83
C LYS A 253 16.63 -5.02 -11.43
N GLU A 254 15.43 -5.08 -12.00
CA GLU A 254 14.72 -3.90 -12.55
C GLU A 254 14.27 -2.91 -11.48
N SER A 255 13.89 -3.41 -10.31
CA SER A 255 13.49 -2.54 -9.19
C SER A 255 14.68 -1.70 -8.72
N ILE A 256 15.88 -2.29 -8.63
CA ILE A 256 17.11 -1.59 -8.26
C ILE A 256 17.49 -0.53 -9.30
N GLU A 257 17.41 -0.84 -10.59
CA GLU A 257 17.68 0.12 -11.66
C GLU A 257 16.71 1.31 -11.60
N ALA A 258 15.43 1.05 -11.35
CA ALA A 258 14.44 2.10 -11.13
C ALA A 258 14.75 2.96 -9.88
N PHE A 259 15.19 2.34 -8.77
CA PHE A 259 15.58 3.05 -7.55
C PHE A 259 16.83 3.91 -7.74
N LYS A 260 17.86 3.40 -8.44
CA LYS A 260 19.04 4.19 -8.83
C LYS A 260 18.66 5.38 -9.72
N GLY A 261 17.72 5.17 -10.65
CA GLY A 261 17.19 6.21 -11.52
C GLY A 261 16.52 7.37 -10.76
N ILE A 262 16.06 7.15 -9.53
CA ILE A 262 15.47 8.20 -8.67
C ILE A 262 16.40 8.64 -7.53
N GLY A 263 17.69 8.29 -7.58
CA GLY A 263 18.71 8.76 -6.64
C GLY A 263 18.72 8.03 -5.29
N VAL A 264 18.15 6.83 -5.21
CA VAL A 264 18.18 5.99 -4.01
C VAL A 264 19.39 5.06 -4.06
N ASP A 265 20.29 5.18 -3.07
CA ASP A 265 21.47 4.33 -2.92
C ASP A 265 21.09 2.95 -2.36
N PHE A 266 21.67 1.90 -2.96
CA PHE A 266 21.40 0.52 -2.61
C PHE A 266 22.09 0.10 -1.32
N ASP A 267 23.30 0.61 -1.04
CA ASP A 267 24.01 0.25 0.20
C ASP A 267 23.27 0.78 1.43
N ASP A 268 22.55 1.90 1.25
CA ASP A 268 21.66 2.47 2.26
C ASP A 268 20.32 1.72 2.37
N LEU A 269 19.89 1.02 1.31
CA LEU A 269 18.73 0.12 1.32
C LEU A 269 19.06 -1.18 2.07
N ASP A 270 20.19 -1.80 1.74
CA ASP A 270 20.69 -3.05 2.32
C ASP A 270 20.89 -2.92 3.85
N ALA A 271 21.56 -1.85 4.29
CA ALA A 271 21.74 -1.54 5.71
C ALA A 271 20.42 -1.30 6.47
N ARG A 272 19.37 -0.85 5.77
CA ARG A 272 18.01 -0.71 6.31
C ARG A 272 17.31 -2.07 6.38
N TYR A 273 17.43 -2.92 5.35
CA TYR A 273 16.84 -4.25 5.25
C TYR A 273 17.40 -5.27 6.24
N VAL A 274 18.71 -5.31 6.48
CA VAL A 274 19.33 -6.18 7.48
C VAL A 274 18.75 -5.92 8.88
N LYS A 275 18.52 -4.65 9.23
CA LYS A 275 17.84 -4.28 10.49
C LYS A 275 16.36 -4.69 10.53
N TYR A 276 15.73 -4.94 9.38
CA TYR A 276 14.31 -5.33 9.29
C TYR A 276 14.09 -6.83 9.46
N GLU A 277 15.00 -7.70 8.99
CA GLU A 277 14.86 -9.15 9.19
C GLU A 277 14.92 -9.50 10.69
N ASP A 278 15.90 -8.93 11.40
CA ASP A 278 16.02 -9.04 12.86
C ASP A 278 14.76 -8.53 13.57
N LEU A 279 14.21 -7.40 13.10
CA LEU A 279 12.99 -6.79 13.65
C LEU A 279 11.72 -7.61 13.43
N LEU A 280 11.60 -8.24 12.25
CA LEU A 280 10.43 -9.06 11.88
C LEU A 280 10.40 -10.35 12.71
N ARG A 281 11.57 -10.85 13.11
CA ARG A 281 11.74 -12.02 13.97
C ARG A 281 11.31 -11.75 15.42
N ASP A 282 11.45 -10.50 15.90
CA ASP A 282 11.23 -10.13 17.31
C ASP A 282 9.80 -9.64 17.66
N VAL A 283 9.03 -9.14 16.68
CA VAL A 283 7.84 -8.30 16.99
C VAL A 283 6.49 -8.99 16.77
N LEU A 284 6.44 -10.10 16.02
CA LEU A 284 5.16 -10.68 15.59
C LEU A 284 4.89 -12.04 16.28
N PRO A 285 3.95 -12.10 17.25
CA PRO A 285 3.48 -13.38 17.75
C PRO A 285 2.74 -14.12 16.64
N VAL A 286 3.30 -15.28 16.28
CA VAL A 286 2.77 -16.25 15.31
C VAL A 286 1.38 -16.72 15.73
N SER A 287 0.32 -16.02 15.32
CA SER A 287 -1.03 -16.61 15.32
C SER A 287 -2.01 -15.83 14.42
N LYS A 288 -2.19 -16.31 13.17
CA LYS A 288 -3.45 -16.46 12.41
C LYS A 288 -3.14 -16.71 10.92
N LYS A 289 -3.87 -17.63 10.27
CA LYS A 289 -3.62 -18.07 8.87
C LYS A 289 -3.43 -16.96 7.82
N ASN A 290 -4.08 -15.81 7.95
CA ASN A 290 -3.93 -14.70 6.99
C ASN A 290 -2.68 -13.84 7.27
N THR A 291 -2.17 -13.79 8.50
CA THR A 291 -0.90 -13.12 8.80
C THR A 291 0.30 -13.90 8.26
N ASP A 292 0.16 -15.22 8.05
CA ASP A 292 1.26 -16.09 7.59
C ASP A 292 1.58 -15.86 6.10
N HIS A 293 0.57 -15.72 5.22
CA HIS A 293 0.81 -15.53 3.79
C HIS A 293 1.50 -14.19 3.48
N ASP A 294 0.99 -13.10 4.04
CA ASP A 294 1.59 -11.77 3.86
C ASP A 294 2.99 -11.68 4.48
N TYR A 295 3.21 -12.38 5.60
CA TYR A 295 4.54 -12.55 6.19
C TYR A 295 5.46 -13.31 5.23
N HIS A 296 5.01 -14.44 4.69
CA HIS A 296 5.79 -15.20 3.73
C HIS A 296 6.11 -14.39 2.48
N ILE A 297 5.21 -13.54 1.99
CA ILE A 297 5.51 -12.61 0.89
C ILE A 297 6.55 -11.58 1.33
N ALA A 298 6.39 -10.92 2.47
CA ALA A 298 7.36 -9.93 2.95
C ALA A 298 8.77 -10.54 3.13
N THR A 299 8.86 -11.71 3.76
CA THR A 299 10.13 -12.46 3.92
C THR A 299 10.67 -12.94 2.57
N LEU A 300 9.81 -13.43 1.66
CA LEU A 300 10.21 -13.81 0.30
C LEU A 300 10.90 -12.64 -0.40
N CYS A 301 10.35 -11.45 -0.23
CA CYS A 301 10.91 -10.26 -0.83
C CYS A 301 12.26 -9.91 -0.22
N GLY A 302 12.41 -9.95 1.12
CA GLY A 302 13.71 -9.79 1.79
C GLY A 302 14.76 -10.76 1.27
N HIS A 303 14.43 -12.06 1.26
CA HIS A 303 15.34 -13.09 0.75
C HIS A 303 15.74 -12.90 -0.72
N ARG A 304 14.87 -12.33 -1.57
CA ARG A 304 15.23 -11.98 -2.96
C ARG A 304 16.29 -10.87 -3.01
N ILE A 305 16.26 -9.93 -2.06
CA ILE A 305 17.27 -8.87 -1.92
C ILE A 305 18.60 -9.49 -1.53
N ASP A 306 18.62 -10.28 -0.46
CA ASP A 306 19.84 -10.90 0.05
C ASP A 306 20.47 -11.79 -1.01
N THR A 307 19.65 -12.61 -1.68
CA THR A 307 20.10 -13.48 -2.77
C THR A 307 20.64 -12.68 -3.96
N TYR A 308 20.02 -11.56 -4.32
CA TYR A 308 20.55 -10.70 -5.38
C TYR A 308 21.88 -10.05 -4.96
N ALA A 309 21.96 -9.52 -3.74
CA ALA A 309 23.17 -8.89 -3.22
C ALA A 309 24.34 -9.89 -3.13
N GLU A 310 24.04 -11.13 -2.74
CA GLU A 310 24.98 -12.24 -2.69
C GLU A 310 25.49 -12.66 -4.09
N LEU A 311 24.61 -12.67 -5.09
CA LEU A 311 24.87 -13.23 -6.41
C LEU A 311 25.24 -12.21 -7.48
N ARG A 312 25.01 -10.91 -7.24
CA ARG A 312 25.37 -9.85 -8.21
C ARG A 312 26.87 -9.88 -8.51
N GLY A 313 27.21 -9.91 -9.80
CA GLY A 313 28.59 -9.97 -10.27
C GLY A 313 29.19 -11.39 -10.30
N LYS A 314 28.40 -12.43 -9.98
CA LYS A 314 28.82 -13.84 -10.08
C LYS A 314 28.22 -14.55 -11.29
N GLU A 315 27.38 -13.88 -12.08
CA GLU A 315 26.66 -14.47 -13.21
C GLU A 315 27.62 -15.08 -14.26
N ASP A 316 28.68 -14.36 -14.62
CA ASP A 316 29.70 -14.84 -15.57
C ASP A 316 30.48 -16.05 -15.04
N GLU A 317 30.71 -16.13 -13.73
CA GLU A 317 31.32 -17.31 -13.10
C GLU A 317 30.38 -18.50 -13.16
N LEU A 318 29.10 -18.29 -12.82
CA LEU A 318 28.08 -19.32 -12.84
C LEU A 318 27.88 -19.88 -14.26
N HIS A 319 27.77 -19.03 -15.28
CA HIS A 319 27.66 -19.48 -16.67
C HIS A 319 28.86 -20.32 -17.10
N ARG A 320 30.10 -19.92 -16.72
CA ARG A 320 31.30 -20.70 -17.00
C ARG A 320 31.29 -22.06 -16.29
N LEU A 321 30.85 -22.11 -15.03
CA LEU A 321 30.75 -23.36 -14.28
C LEU A 321 29.72 -24.32 -14.90
N ILE A 322 28.55 -23.79 -15.31
CA ILE A 322 27.52 -24.58 -16.00
C ILE A 322 28.04 -25.10 -17.34
N ALA A 323 28.66 -24.25 -18.16
CA ALA A 323 29.23 -24.63 -19.46
C ALA A 323 30.35 -25.69 -19.33
N ALA A 324 31.12 -25.64 -18.24
CA ALA A 324 32.16 -26.64 -17.93
C ALA A 324 31.61 -27.92 -17.26
N GLY A 325 30.30 -28.01 -17.01
CA GLY A 325 29.66 -29.15 -16.34
C GLY A 325 29.95 -29.24 -14.83
N ASN A 326 30.46 -28.16 -14.21
CA ASN A 326 30.81 -28.13 -12.79
C ASN A 326 29.60 -27.70 -11.92
N PHE A 327 28.56 -28.53 -11.94
CA PHE A 327 27.29 -28.26 -11.26
C PHE A 327 27.42 -28.22 -9.73
N THR A 328 28.35 -28.99 -9.13
CA THR A 328 28.58 -28.97 -7.68
C THR A 328 29.02 -27.60 -7.20
N GLN A 329 29.97 -26.97 -7.90
CA GLN A 329 30.45 -25.63 -7.55
C GLN A 329 29.40 -24.56 -7.85
N ALA A 330 28.68 -24.66 -8.97
CA ALA A 330 27.58 -23.75 -9.29
C ALA A 330 26.47 -23.81 -8.21
N LYS A 331 26.14 -25.01 -7.74
CA LYS A 331 25.16 -25.25 -6.67
C LYS A 331 25.61 -24.67 -5.33
N ALA A 332 26.91 -24.71 -5.02
CA ALA A 332 27.46 -24.10 -3.82
C ALA A 332 27.33 -22.56 -3.86
N ILE A 333 27.59 -21.93 -5.01
CA ILE A 333 27.39 -20.49 -5.19
C ILE A 333 25.90 -20.13 -5.15
N MET A 334 25.04 -20.94 -5.77
CA MET A 334 23.58 -20.71 -5.84
C MET A 334 22.82 -21.18 -4.60
N HIS A 335 23.50 -21.53 -3.50
CA HIS A 335 22.90 -22.24 -2.36
C HIS A 335 21.64 -21.54 -1.82
N SER A 336 21.73 -20.25 -1.51
CA SER A 336 20.63 -19.44 -0.99
C SER A 336 19.44 -19.40 -1.95
N TYR A 337 19.70 -19.23 -3.26
CA TYR A 337 18.65 -19.21 -4.28
C TYR A 337 17.87 -20.53 -4.31
N LEU A 338 18.59 -21.66 -4.29
CA LEU A 338 18.00 -22.99 -4.37
C LEU A 338 17.23 -23.33 -3.09
N GLU A 339 17.78 -23.03 -1.92
CA GLU A 339 17.13 -23.24 -0.62
C GLU A 339 15.84 -22.44 -0.50
N TYR A 340 15.87 -21.14 -0.82
CA TYR A 340 14.68 -20.31 -0.76
C TYR A 340 13.63 -20.72 -1.79
N THR A 341 14.05 -21.16 -2.98
CA THR A 341 13.13 -21.75 -3.95
C THR A 341 12.36 -22.92 -3.34
N ASP A 342 13.04 -23.86 -2.70
CA ASP A 342 12.39 -25.01 -2.06
C ASP A 342 11.48 -24.62 -0.89
N LYS A 343 11.90 -23.64 -0.09
CA LYS A 343 11.10 -23.09 1.00
C LYS A 343 9.78 -22.51 0.49
N TYR A 344 9.82 -21.64 -0.51
CA TYR A 344 8.65 -20.90 -0.98
C TYR A 344 7.73 -21.72 -1.88
N LEU A 345 8.28 -22.68 -2.64
CA LEU A 345 7.48 -23.56 -3.48
C LEU A 345 6.54 -24.44 -2.65
N LYS A 346 6.96 -24.87 -1.45
CA LYS A 346 6.10 -25.58 -0.46
C LYS A 346 4.92 -24.73 0.02
N MET A 347 5.04 -23.41 -0.07
CA MET A 347 4.00 -22.44 0.32
C MET A 347 3.14 -21.99 -0.88
N GLY A 348 3.38 -22.54 -2.08
CA GLY A 348 2.71 -22.12 -3.32
C GLY A 348 3.20 -20.77 -3.86
N LEU A 349 4.38 -20.30 -3.43
CA LEU A 349 4.98 -19.03 -3.82
C LEU A 349 6.19 -19.26 -4.72
N GLY A 350 6.30 -18.51 -5.83
CA GLY A 350 7.46 -18.58 -6.73
C GLY A 350 8.60 -17.67 -6.26
N PHE A 351 9.74 -18.24 -5.88
CA PHE A 351 10.96 -17.48 -5.63
C PHE A 351 11.69 -17.21 -6.95
N PHE A 352 11.76 -15.94 -7.35
CA PHE A 352 12.30 -15.54 -8.65
C PHE A 352 13.02 -14.20 -8.54
N VAL A 353 14.36 -14.19 -8.64
CA VAL A 353 15.15 -12.96 -8.50
C VAL A 353 15.29 -12.25 -9.85
N SER A 354 15.76 -12.98 -10.87
CA SER A 354 15.93 -12.55 -12.25
C SER A 354 15.79 -13.77 -13.18
N GLN A 355 15.54 -13.53 -14.46
CA GLN A 355 15.50 -14.60 -15.47
C GLN A 355 16.84 -15.34 -15.54
N GLU A 356 17.94 -14.60 -15.55
CA GLU A 356 19.30 -15.14 -15.65
C GLU A 356 19.66 -16.11 -14.50
N LEU A 357 19.37 -15.74 -13.25
CA LEU A 357 19.59 -16.62 -12.10
C LEU A 357 18.62 -17.81 -12.10
N HIS A 358 17.41 -17.63 -12.61
CA HIS A 358 16.44 -18.71 -12.76
C HIS A 358 16.90 -19.73 -13.81
N ASP A 359 17.45 -19.29 -14.94
CA ASP A 359 17.96 -20.18 -15.99
C ASP A 359 19.15 -21.02 -15.49
N ILE A 360 20.06 -20.40 -14.73
CA ILE A 360 21.17 -21.10 -14.05
C ILE A 360 20.62 -22.15 -13.08
N ALA A 361 19.64 -21.78 -12.26
CA ALA A 361 19.01 -22.71 -11.33
C ALA A 361 18.28 -23.86 -12.05
N ALA A 362 17.62 -23.58 -13.17
CA ALA A 362 16.96 -24.58 -14.00
C ALA A 362 17.94 -25.59 -14.58
N ALA A 363 19.11 -25.15 -15.04
CA ALA A 363 20.18 -26.05 -15.48
C ALA A 363 20.68 -26.97 -14.35
N ILE A 364 20.83 -26.43 -13.13
CA ILE A 364 21.19 -27.22 -11.94
C ILE A 364 20.10 -28.25 -11.61
N TRP A 365 18.81 -27.86 -11.62
CA TRP A 365 17.71 -28.79 -11.34
C TRP A 365 17.57 -29.87 -12.40
N GLU A 366 17.74 -29.54 -13.68
CA GLU A 366 17.73 -30.54 -14.75
C GLU A 366 18.86 -31.55 -14.57
N HIS A 367 20.06 -31.10 -14.20
CA HIS A 367 21.18 -31.99 -13.87
C HIS A 367 20.88 -32.91 -12.68
N ASP A 368 20.22 -32.38 -11.65
CA ASP A 368 19.78 -33.14 -10.47
C ASP A 368 18.56 -34.06 -10.74
N GLY A 369 18.02 -34.05 -11.98
CA GLY A 369 16.91 -34.90 -12.41
C GLY A 369 15.51 -34.29 -12.20
N ASP A 370 15.40 -33.04 -11.78
CA ASP A 370 14.13 -32.34 -11.52
C ASP A 370 13.80 -31.33 -12.64
N LYS A 371 13.45 -31.86 -13.81
CA LYS A 371 13.23 -31.06 -15.03
C LYS A 371 12.00 -30.14 -14.97
N GLU A 372 11.03 -30.47 -14.13
CA GLU A 372 9.78 -29.72 -14.05
C GLU A 372 9.83 -28.57 -13.03
N LYS A 373 10.82 -28.56 -12.13
CA LYS A 373 10.91 -27.57 -11.06
C LYS A 373 10.96 -26.14 -11.56
N GLY A 374 11.71 -25.87 -12.62
CA GLY A 374 11.78 -24.53 -13.22
C GLY A 374 10.40 -24.04 -13.65
N ALA A 375 9.66 -24.85 -14.41
CA ALA A 375 8.30 -24.55 -14.84
C ALA A 375 7.33 -24.40 -13.66
N LYS A 376 7.46 -25.23 -12.63
CA LYS A 376 6.64 -25.17 -11.41
C LYS A 376 6.88 -23.88 -10.63
N VAL A 377 8.13 -23.47 -10.45
CA VAL A 377 8.50 -22.18 -9.85
C VAL A 377 7.86 -21.07 -10.63
N LEU A 378 8.05 -21.04 -11.96
CA LEU A 378 7.43 -20.05 -12.81
C LEU A 378 5.90 -20.06 -12.68
N SER A 379 5.22 -21.20 -12.62
CA SER A 379 3.76 -21.22 -12.46
C SER A 379 3.27 -20.47 -11.21
N CYS A 380 4.06 -20.45 -10.15
CA CYS A 380 3.80 -19.73 -8.89
C CYS A 380 4.32 -18.28 -8.88
N VAL A 381 5.04 -17.85 -9.91
CA VAL A 381 5.51 -16.47 -10.07
C VAL A 381 4.38 -15.62 -10.67
N PRO A 382 4.06 -14.44 -10.11
CA PRO A 382 3.11 -13.49 -10.71
C PRO A 382 3.43 -13.18 -12.20
N PRO A 383 2.44 -13.18 -13.12
CA PRO A 383 2.69 -12.98 -14.55
C PRO A 383 3.48 -11.72 -14.92
N ALA A 384 3.32 -10.65 -14.14
CA ALA A 384 4.06 -9.39 -14.31
C ALA A 384 5.58 -9.53 -14.14
N LEU A 385 6.05 -10.55 -13.39
CA LEU A 385 7.47 -10.88 -13.24
C LEU A 385 8.04 -11.68 -14.42
N LYS A 386 7.19 -12.30 -15.24
CA LYS A 386 7.59 -13.21 -16.34
C LYS A 386 7.68 -12.52 -17.70
N THR A 387 6.99 -11.39 -17.86
CA THR A 387 6.61 -10.84 -19.17
C THR A 387 7.41 -9.61 -19.59
N ARG A 388 8.40 -9.18 -18.80
CA ARG A 388 9.17 -7.98 -19.11
C ARG A 388 10.55 -8.36 -19.63
N ASN A 389 10.72 -8.22 -20.94
CA ASN A 389 12.03 -8.08 -21.55
C ASN A 389 12.63 -6.77 -21.01
N LEU A 390 13.83 -6.85 -20.41
CA LEU A 390 14.51 -5.71 -19.79
C LEU A 390 14.62 -4.50 -20.76
N ASP A 391 14.75 -4.77 -22.05
CA ASP A 391 15.03 -3.75 -23.07
C ASP A 391 13.85 -2.80 -23.34
N GLU A 392 12.60 -3.28 -23.27
CA GLU A 392 11.43 -2.44 -23.60
C GLU A 392 11.03 -1.51 -22.45
N THR A 393 11.25 -1.94 -21.20
CA THR A 393 10.81 -1.17 -20.01
C THR A 393 11.83 -0.10 -19.63
N VAL A 394 13.13 -0.39 -19.78
CA VAL A 394 14.20 0.59 -19.57
C VAL A 394 14.27 1.55 -20.76
N GLY A 395 14.07 1.07 -21.99
CA GLY A 395 14.01 1.91 -23.20
C GLY A 395 12.89 2.95 -23.17
N ALA A 396 11.67 2.56 -22.79
CA ALA A 396 10.53 3.49 -22.68
C ALA A 396 10.72 4.53 -21.57
N PHE A 397 11.31 4.14 -20.43
CA PHE A 397 11.56 5.05 -19.31
C PHE A 397 12.73 6.01 -19.56
N LEU A 398 13.77 5.57 -20.27
CA LEU A 398 14.89 6.44 -20.65
C LEU A 398 14.52 7.39 -21.79
N ALA A 399 13.69 6.97 -22.74
CA ALA A 399 13.18 7.83 -23.82
C ALA A 399 12.35 9.01 -23.27
N GLU A 400 11.51 8.79 -22.26
CA GLU A 400 10.76 9.86 -21.56
C GLU A 400 11.66 10.85 -20.81
N ARG A 401 12.93 10.50 -20.55
CA ARG A 401 13.88 11.34 -19.81
C ARG A 401 14.89 12.06 -20.70
N SER A 402 15.18 11.54 -21.89
CA SER A 402 16.03 12.22 -22.87
C SER A 402 15.33 13.38 -23.59
N GLU A 403 14.01 13.53 -23.42
CA GLU A 403 13.21 14.64 -23.96
C GLU A 403 12.91 15.75 -22.92
N LYS A 404 13.56 15.73 -21.75
CA LYS A 404 13.55 16.81 -20.74
C LYS A 404 14.97 17.21 -20.38
#